data_AF-A0ABD7TCC2-F1
#
_entry.id   AF-A0ABD7TCC2-F1
#
_cell.length_a   1.000
_cell.length_b   1.000
_cell.length_c   1.000
_cell.angle_alpha   90.00
_cell.angle_beta   90.00
_cell.angle_gamma   90.00
#
_symmetry.space_group_name_H-M   'P 1'
#
loop_
_entity.id
_entity.type
_entity.pdbx_description
1 polymer ?
#
loop_
_entity_poly.entity_id
_entity_poly.type
_entity_poly.pdbx_seq_one_letter_code
_entity_poly.pdbx_strand_id
1 'polypeptide(L)'
;MESTLSEGEVAQLRASASKACSLLKALANEDRLLILCQLTQGERNVGELEALTGVRQPTLSQQLGILRDEGLVATRREGKYIFYGLASHEVIQVMKTLSGLYCGAVIKSWA
;
A
#
# COMPACT_ATOMS: atom_id res chain seq x y z
N MET A 1 25.37 4.61 29.66
CA MET A 1 25.38 5.98 29.09
C MET A 1 24.08 6.13 28.34
N GLU A 2 23.01 6.52 29.04
CA GLU A 2 21.71 6.76 28.43
C GLU A 2 21.79 8.09 27.69
N SER A 3 21.93 8.04 26.37
CA SER A 3 21.84 9.23 25.52
C SER A 3 20.37 9.61 25.42
N THR A 4 19.92 10.50 26.30
CA THR A 4 18.61 11.13 26.19
C THR A 4 18.59 11.98 24.92
N LEU A 5 17.59 11.79 24.07
CA LEU A 5 17.40 12.59 22.86
C LEU A 5 17.23 14.07 23.22
N SER A 6 17.86 14.96 22.47
CA SER A 6 17.59 16.40 22.54
C SER A 6 16.15 16.72 22.10
N GLU A 7 15.65 17.89 22.50
CA GLU A 7 14.30 18.33 22.12
C GLU A 7 14.11 18.37 20.58
N GLY A 8 15.14 18.78 19.84
CA GLY A 8 15.12 18.79 18.38
C GLY A 8 15.00 17.39 17.77
N GLU A 9 15.73 16.41 18.31
CA GLU A 9 15.65 15.01 17.87
C GLU A 9 14.28 14.40 18.18
N VAL A 10 13.71 14.69 19.35
CA VAL A 10 12.35 14.24 19.71
C VAL A 10 11.31 14.83 18.76
N ALA A 11 11.44 16.10 18.36
CA ALA A 11 10.54 16.73 17.39
C ALA A 11 10.62 16.06 16.01
N GLN A 12 11.83 15.73 15.52
CA GLN A 12 12.02 15.00 14.27
C GLN A 12 11.45 13.58 14.33
N LEU A 13 11.62 12.89 15.45
CA LEU A 13 11.05 11.56 15.67
C LEU A 13 9.51 11.61 15.67
N ARG A 14 8.91 12.62 16.31
CA ARG A 14 7.45 12.83 16.28
C ARG A 14 6.92 13.07 14.87
N ALA A 15 7.62 13.90 14.08
CA ALA A 15 7.24 14.13 12.69
C ALA A 15 7.29 12.84 11.86
N SER A 16 8.33 12.02 12.06
CA SER A 16 8.48 10.71 11.42
C SER A 16 7.38 9.73 11.84
N ALA A 17 7.08 9.66 13.14
CA ALA A 17 6.01 8.84 13.69
C ALA A 17 4.64 9.26 13.14
N SER A 18 4.38 10.56 12.99
CA SER A 18 3.14 11.07 12.40
C SER A 18 2.95 10.58 10.96
N LYS A 19 4.00 10.66 10.13
CA LYS A 19 3.98 10.14 8.75
C LYS A 19 3.72 8.63 8.72
N ALA A 20 4.42 7.87 9.57
CA ALA A 20 4.22 6.42 9.67
C ALA A 20 2.80 6.07 10.11
N CYS A 21 2.24 6.78 11.09
CA CYS A 21 0.85 6.59 11.53
C CYS A 21 -0.16 6.84 10.41
N SER A 22 0.02 7.89 9.60
CA SER A 22 -0.86 8.15 8.45
C SER A 22 -0.81 7.00 7.44
N LEU A 23 0.39 6.54 7.08
CA LEU A 23 0.57 5.38 6.22
C LEU A 23 -0.13 4.13 6.79
N LEU A 24 0.11 3.80 8.06
CA LEU A 24 -0.47 2.62 8.71
C LEU A 24 -2.00 2.69 8.79
N LYS A 25 -2.57 3.88 9.03
CA LYS A 25 -4.03 4.09 8.99
C LYS A 25 -4.59 3.84 7.59
N ALA A 26 -3.92 4.35 6.56
CA ALA A 26 -4.30 4.06 5.18
C ALA A 26 -4.19 2.55 4.89
N LEU A 27 -3.21 1.84 5.44
CA LEU A 27 -3.06 0.39 5.25
C LEU A 27 -4.04 -0.47 6.07
N ALA A 28 -4.59 0.02 7.18
CA ALA A 28 -5.42 -0.76 8.10
C ALA A 28 -6.85 -1.02 7.58
N ASN A 29 -6.95 -1.71 6.45
CA ASN A 29 -8.18 -2.21 5.84
C ASN A 29 -7.88 -3.40 4.94
N GLU A 30 -8.69 -4.44 5.04
CA GLU A 30 -8.47 -5.73 4.37
C GLU A 30 -8.47 -5.61 2.83
N ASP A 31 -9.47 -4.94 2.26
CA ASP A 31 -9.57 -4.74 0.80
C ASP A 31 -8.37 -3.96 0.25
N ARG A 32 -7.94 -2.90 0.97
CA ARG A 32 -6.76 -2.13 0.57
C ARG A 32 -5.48 -2.95 0.63
N LEU A 33 -5.31 -3.79 1.65
CA LEU A 33 -4.17 -4.70 1.74
C LEU A 33 -4.18 -5.73 0.61
N LEU A 34 -5.34 -6.30 0.26
CA LEU A 34 -5.47 -7.23 -0.87
C LEU A 34 -5.06 -6.55 -2.19
N ILE A 35 -5.59 -5.35 -2.45
CA ILE A 35 -5.23 -4.56 -3.64
C ILE A 35 -3.73 -4.28 -3.68
N LEU A 36 -3.16 -3.75 -2.59
CA LEU A 36 -1.74 -3.42 -2.52
C LEU A 36 -0.85 -4.66 -2.65
N CYS A 37 -1.24 -5.80 -2.09
CA CYS A 37 -0.54 -7.08 -2.29
C CYS A 37 -0.48 -7.46 -3.77
N GLN A 38 -1.58 -7.30 -4.53
CA GLN A 38 -1.55 -7.56 -5.97
C GLN A 38 -0.65 -6.57 -6.72
N LEU A 39 -0.63 -5.30 -6.30
CA LEU A 39 0.21 -4.26 -6.89
C LEU A 39 1.71 -4.42 -6.56
N THR A 40 2.08 -5.18 -5.52
CA THR A 40 3.49 -5.54 -5.28
C THR A 40 4.07 -6.44 -6.38
N GLN A 41 3.21 -7.10 -7.16
CA GLN A 41 3.61 -8.01 -8.24
C GLN A 41 3.67 -7.30 -9.62
N GLY A 42 3.23 -6.05 -9.71
CA GLY A 42 3.21 -5.27 -10.94
C GLY A 42 2.02 -4.34 -11.05
N GLU A 43 2.06 -3.45 -12.04
CA GLU A 43 0.92 -2.57 -12.34
C GLU A 43 -0.28 -3.37 -12.82
N ARG A 44 -1.48 -3.01 -12.37
CA ARG A 44 -2.74 -3.67 -12.78
C ARG A 44 -3.86 -2.68 -13.00
N ASN A 45 -4.74 -2.97 -13.94
CA ASN A 45 -5.95 -2.21 -14.15
C ASN A 45 -7.09 -2.66 -13.22
N VAL A 46 -8.18 -1.90 -13.18
CA VAL A 46 -9.32 -2.14 -12.29
C VAL A 46 -9.95 -3.53 -12.49
N GLY A 47 -10.09 -3.99 -13.74
CA GLY A 47 -10.69 -5.29 -14.03
C GLY A 47 -9.81 -6.46 -13.58
N GLU A 48 -8.49 -6.34 -13.72
CA GLU A 48 -7.54 -7.33 -13.20
C GLU A 48 -7.58 -7.37 -11.66
N LEU A 49 -7.63 -6.21 -11.01
CA LEU A 49 -7.73 -6.13 -9.55
C LEU A 49 -9.04 -6.72 -9.03
N GLU A 50 -10.17 -6.47 -9.69
CA GLU A 50 -11.46 -7.07 -9.34
C GLU A 50 -11.40 -8.60 -9.44
N ALA A 51 -10.81 -9.14 -10.51
CA ALA A 51 -10.68 -10.57 -10.72
C ALA A 51 -9.74 -11.26 -9.70
N LEU A 52 -8.62 -10.62 -9.36
CA LEU A 52 -7.59 -11.20 -8.47
C LEU A 52 -7.92 -11.07 -6.99
N THR A 53 -8.61 -10.00 -6.60
CA THR A 53 -8.92 -9.73 -5.19
C THR A 53 -10.34 -10.17 -4.80
N GLY A 54 -11.24 -10.33 -5.78
CA GLY A 54 -12.67 -10.55 -5.52
C GLY A 54 -13.40 -9.31 -5.00
N VAL A 55 -12.71 -8.19 -4.78
CA VAL A 55 -13.30 -6.93 -4.35
C VAL A 55 -14.06 -6.32 -5.53
N ARG A 56 -15.38 -6.27 -5.43
CA ARG A 56 -16.25 -5.80 -6.51
C ARG A 56 -16.51 -4.30 -6.44
N GLN A 57 -16.95 -3.75 -7.56
CA GLN A 57 -17.54 -2.41 -7.60
C GLN A 57 -18.81 -2.33 -6.71
N PRO A 58 -19.06 -1.18 -6.03
CA PRO A 58 -18.30 0.08 -6.06
C PRO A 58 -17.13 0.12 -5.06
N THR A 59 -17.01 -0.86 -4.17
CA THR A 59 -16.00 -0.91 -3.11
C THR A 59 -14.59 -0.79 -3.67
N LEU A 60 -14.28 -1.49 -4.76
CA LEU A 60 -12.95 -1.42 -5.40
C LEU A 60 -12.58 0.00 -5.82
N SER A 61 -13.48 0.72 -6.50
CA SER A 61 -13.22 2.11 -6.90
C SER A 61 -13.07 3.04 -5.69
N GLN A 62 -13.86 2.83 -4.64
CA GLN A 62 -13.74 3.61 -3.40
C GLN A 62 -12.37 3.40 -2.76
N GLN A 63 -11.91 2.16 -2.62
CA GLN A 63 -10.62 1.86 -2.00
C GLN A 63 -9.46 2.37 -2.86
N LEU A 64 -9.52 2.25 -4.19
CA LEU A 64 -8.52 2.82 -5.09
C LEU A 64 -8.48 4.36 -5.04
N GLY A 65 -9.64 5.00 -4.83
CA GLY A 65 -9.72 6.44 -4.57
C GLY A 65 -8.97 6.82 -3.30
N ILE A 66 -9.28 6.16 -2.18
CA ILE A 66 -8.61 6.38 -0.89
C ILE A 66 -7.10 6.16 -1.02
N LEU A 67 -6.67 5.05 -1.61
CA LEU A 67 -5.24 4.75 -1.80
C LEU A 67 -4.52 5.80 -2.63
N ARG A 68 -5.19 6.36 -3.65
CA ARG A 68 -4.61 7.40 -4.50
C ARG A 68 -4.54 8.73 -3.75
N ASP A 69 -5.59 9.09 -3.03
CA ASP A 69 -5.68 10.36 -2.30
C ASP A 69 -4.68 10.39 -1.13
N GLU A 70 -4.41 9.24 -0.51
CA GLU A 70 -3.35 9.05 0.50
C GLU A 70 -1.95 8.88 -0.11
N GLY A 71 -1.82 8.85 -1.44
CA GLY A 71 -0.53 8.75 -2.13
C GLY A 71 0.14 7.38 -2.06
N LEU A 72 -0.61 6.31 -1.80
CA LEU A 72 -0.10 4.93 -1.76
C LEU A 72 -0.01 4.31 -3.15
N VAL A 73 -0.86 4.75 -4.08
CA VAL A 73 -0.87 4.28 -5.47
C VAL A 73 -0.81 5.44 -6.46
N ALA A 74 -0.11 5.20 -7.57
CA ALA A 74 -0.05 6.08 -8.72
C ALA A 74 -0.87 5.48 -9.86
N THR A 75 -1.30 6.32 -10.79
CA THR A 75 -2.04 5.88 -11.97
C THR A 75 -1.29 6.20 -13.25
N ARG A 76 -1.39 5.30 -14.22
CA ARG A 76 -0.89 5.48 -15.57
C ARG A 76 -2.00 5.12 -16.56
N ARG A 77 -2.20 5.94 -17.58
CA ARG A 77 -3.20 5.67 -18.61
C ARG A 77 -2.55 5.03 -19.82
N GLU A 78 -3.15 3.94 -20.31
CA GLU A 78 -2.73 3.26 -21.53
C GLU A 78 -3.98 2.91 -22.36
N GLY A 79 -4.17 3.66 -23.45
CA GLY A 79 -5.39 3.62 -24.25
C GLY A 79 -6.63 3.95 -23.41
N LYS A 80 -7.56 2.97 -23.33
CA LYS A 80 -8.80 3.08 -22.55
C LYS A 80 -8.68 2.63 -21.10
N TYR A 81 -7.54 2.06 -20.72
CA TYR A 81 -7.33 1.49 -19.38
C TYR A 81 -6.56 2.44 -18.48
N ILE A 82 -6.90 2.41 -17.19
CA ILE A 82 -6.14 3.04 -16.11
C ILE A 82 -5.46 1.92 -15.34
N PHE A 83 -4.14 1.95 -15.30
CA PHE A 83 -3.30 1.07 -14.52
C PHE A 83 -2.93 1.75 -13.21
N TYR A 84 -2.89 0.95 -12.13
CA TYR A 84 -2.47 1.35 -10.80
C TYR A 84 -1.16 0.66 -10.47
N GLY A 85 -0.28 1.36 -9.76
CA GLY A 85 0.97 0.84 -9.22
C GLY A 85 1.28 1.48 -7.87
N LEU A 86 2.19 0.89 -7.09
CA LEU A 86 2.61 1.48 -5.82
C LEU A 86 3.37 2.80 -6.06
N ALA A 87 3.00 3.87 -5.33
CA ALA A 87 3.52 5.21 -5.59
C ALA A 87 4.78 5.58 -4.79
N SER A 88 5.06 4.92 -3.66
CA SER A 88 6.18 5.30 -2.79
C SER A 88 7.06 4.12 -2.38
N HIS A 89 8.32 4.44 -2.11
CA HIS A 89 9.31 3.46 -1.65
C HIS A 89 8.91 2.88 -0.28
N GLU A 90 8.41 3.72 0.61
CA GLU A 90 7.97 3.34 1.95
C GLU A 90 6.83 2.32 1.90
N VAL A 91 5.84 2.54 1.02
CA VAL A 91 4.74 1.59 0.82
C VAL A 91 5.26 0.25 0.30
N ILE A 92 6.19 0.27 -0.66
CA ILE A 92 6.80 -0.96 -1.19
C ILE A 92 7.51 -1.74 -0.07
N GLN A 93 8.30 -1.08 0.77
CA GLN A 93 9.02 -1.75 1.86
C GLN A 93 8.08 -2.34 2.92
N VAL A 94 7.07 -1.58 3.33
CA VAL A 94 6.06 -2.06 4.29
C VAL A 94 5.29 -3.24 3.69
N MET A 95 4.82 -3.13 2.45
CA MET A 95 4.07 -4.20 1.80
C MET A 95 4.93 -5.44 1.55
N LYS A 96 6.22 -5.32 1.23
CA LYS A 96 7.16 -6.45 1.15
C LYS A 96 7.31 -7.17 2.48
N THR A 97 7.37 -6.41 3.58
CA THR A 97 7.47 -6.98 4.93
C THR A 97 6.19 -7.72 5.29
N LEU A 98 5.03 -7.07 5.12
CA LEU A 98 3.73 -7.67 5.40
C LEU A 98 3.46 -8.89 4.53
N SER A 99 3.76 -8.84 3.23
CA SER A 99 3.57 -9.98 2.34
C SER A 99 4.52 -11.14 2.66
N GLY A 100 5.77 -10.84 3.05
CA GLY A 100 6.72 -11.84 3.54
C GLY A 100 6.25 -12.55 4.80
N LEU A 101 5.64 -11.81 5.74
CA LEU A 101 5.17 -12.34 7.02
C LEU A 101 3.82 -13.08 6.92
N TYR A 102 2.88 -12.55 6.15
CA TYR A 102 1.48 -13.00 6.16
C TYR A 102 1.01 -13.65 4.85
N CYS A 103 1.65 -13.34 3.72
CA CYS A 103 1.23 -13.83 2.40
C CYS A 103 2.12 -14.95 1.83
N GLY A 104 3.25 -15.26 2.50
CA GLY A 104 4.27 -16.19 2.01
C GLY A 104 3.80 -17.63 1.74
N ALA A 105 2.64 -18.04 2.26
CA ALA A 105 2.03 -19.33 1.95
C ALA A 105 1.11 -19.32 0.70
N VAL A 106 0.54 -18.16 0.34
CA VAL A 106 -0.45 -18.03 -0.73
C VAL A 106 0.18 -17.54 -2.04
N ILE A 107 1.24 -16.73 -1.98
CA ILE A 107 1.91 -16.18 -3.18
C ILE A 107 2.98 -17.13 -3.74
N LYS A 108 3.49 -18.09 -2.94
CA LYS A 108 4.46 -19.10 -3.39
C LYS A 108 3.86 -20.22 -4.25
N SER A 109 2.54 -20.32 -4.39
CA SER A 109 1.89 -21.43 -5.10
C SER A 109 1.69 -21.21 -6.61
N TRP A 110 2.17 -20.10 -7.17
CA TRP A 110 2.13 -19.81 -8.61
C TRP A 110 3.53 -19.78 -9.26
N ALA A 111 4.44 -20.64 -8.76
CA ALA A 111 5.66 -21.00 -9.46
C ALA A 111 5.44 -22.29 -10.25
#